data_AF-J9GFF7-F1
#
_entry.id   AF-J9GFF7-F1
#
_cell.length_a   1.000
_cell.length_b   1.000
_cell.length_c   1.000
_cell.angle_alpha   90.00
_cell.angle_beta   90.00
_cell.angle_gamma   90.00
#
_symmetry.space_group_name_H-M   'P 1'
#
loop_
_entity.id
_entity.type
_entity.pdbx_description
1 polymer ?
#
loop_
_entity_poly.entity_id
_entity_poly.type
_entity_poly.pdbx_seq_one_letter_code
_entity_poly.pdbx_strand_id
1 'polypeptide(L)'
;MKHYRVQVIGGIVLHRSCIAEMSTGEGKTLVATLPVYLNALTGKGVHVITVNDYLARRDSEWMGKLYRWLGLSVGLIVNGIDPRQRKAAYASDVTYGTNNEFGFDYLRDNMVVYKDQMVQRGHYYAIVDEVDSILIDEARTPLIISGKGEDSSSLYQQADAFARTLKMSKVVELDEKEEQDEQVDGDYVVDEKHKTATLTESGIKKAEAYFHVENLSDGANMTLSHHINQAIKAVV
;
A
#
# COMPACT_ATOMS: atom_id res chain seq x y z
N MET A 1 -12.14 -9.42 39.17
CA MET A 1 -12.31 -10.76 38.55
C MET A 1 -11.04 -11.56 38.79
N LYS A 2 -11.14 -12.89 38.92
CA LYS A 2 -9.98 -13.78 39.07
C LYS A 2 -9.97 -14.75 37.90
N HIS A 3 -8.83 -14.90 37.20
CA HIS A 3 -8.70 -15.88 36.14
C HIS A 3 -8.90 -17.31 36.65
N TYR A 4 -9.68 -18.10 35.93
CA TYR A 4 -9.78 -19.54 36.14
C TYR A 4 -8.58 -20.29 35.56
N ARG A 5 -8.35 -21.53 36.00
CA ARG A 5 -7.23 -22.36 35.49
C ARG A 5 -7.27 -22.54 33.97
N VAL A 6 -8.46 -22.77 33.42
CA VAL A 6 -8.68 -22.91 31.97
C VAL A 6 -8.32 -21.62 31.21
N GLN A 7 -8.57 -20.46 31.82
CA GLN A 7 -8.23 -19.16 31.22
C GLN A 7 -6.72 -18.93 31.20
N VAL A 8 -6.00 -19.37 32.23
CA VAL A 8 -4.52 -19.34 32.25
C VAL A 8 -3.94 -20.24 31.15
N ILE A 9 -4.51 -21.44 30.96
CA ILE A 9 -4.11 -22.34 29.87
C ILE A 9 -4.36 -21.66 28.51
N GLY A 10 -5.54 -21.06 28.31
CA GLY A 10 -5.85 -20.31 27.09
C GLY A 10 -4.83 -19.19 26.82
N GLY A 11 -4.42 -18.46 27.86
CA GLY A 11 -3.38 -17.43 27.74
C GLY A 11 -2.02 -17.98 27.30
N ILE A 12 -1.62 -19.15 27.80
CA ILE A 12 -0.38 -19.84 27.37
C ILE A 12 -0.48 -20.28 25.91
N VAL A 13 -1.62 -20.83 25.50
CA VAL A 13 -1.87 -21.26 24.11
C VAL A 13 -1.75 -20.06 23.15
N LEU A 14 -2.41 -18.95 23.46
CA LEU A 14 -2.33 -17.73 22.66
C LEU A 14 -0.90 -17.18 22.59
N HIS A 15 -0.17 -17.14 23.71
CA HIS A 15 1.22 -16.67 23.73
C HIS A 15 2.15 -17.52 22.85
N ARG A 16 1.85 -18.82 22.69
CA ARG A 16 2.58 -19.74 21.81
C ARG A 16 2.16 -19.67 20.34
N SER A 17 1.39 -18.64 19.95
CA SER A 17 0.88 -18.46 18.60
C SER A 17 -0.01 -19.61 18.12
N CYS A 18 -0.76 -20.22 19.05
CA CYS A 18 -1.76 -21.25 18.75
C CYS A 18 -3.18 -20.69 18.91
N ILE A 19 -4.16 -21.38 18.33
CA ILE A 19 -5.58 -21.03 18.48
C ILE A 19 -6.10 -21.63 19.79
N ALA A 20 -6.68 -20.79 20.65
CA ALA A 20 -7.36 -21.22 21.85
C ALA A 20 -8.87 -21.30 21.60
N GLU A 21 -9.38 -22.51 21.31
CA GLU A 21 -10.81 -22.75 21.19
C GLU A 21 -11.46 -22.74 22.58
N MET A 22 -12.43 -21.86 22.77
CA MET A 22 -13.15 -21.69 24.04
C MET A 22 -14.62 -21.39 23.76
N SER A 23 -15.52 -22.03 24.49
CA SER A 23 -16.96 -21.78 24.38
C SER A 23 -17.31 -20.34 24.76
N THR A 24 -18.37 -19.80 24.17
CA THR A 24 -18.90 -18.47 24.52
C THR A 24 -19.24 -18.41 26.02
N GLY A 25 -18.80 -17.35 26.69
CA GLY A 25 -19.00 -17.18 28.14
C GLY A 25 -17.82 -17.66 29.00
N GLU A 26 -16.86 -18.41 28.45
CA GLU A 26 -15.62 -18.81 29.15
C GLU A 26 -14.64 -17.64 29.39
N GLY A 27 -14.97 -16.45 28.88
CA GLY A 27 -14.23 -15.22 29.12
C GLY A 27 -13.03 -15.00 28.20
N LYS A 28 -13.17 -15.27 26.88
CA LYS A 28 -12.16 -14.99 25.84
C LYS A 28 -11.50 -13.61 26.01
N THR A 29 -12.30 -12.56 26.24
CA THR A 29 -11.81 -11.19 26.46
C THR A 29 -10.86 -11.09 27.66
N LEU A 30 -11.17 -11.77 28.77
CA LEU A 30 -10.32 -11.78 29.96
C LEU A 30 -9.06 -12.65 29.75
N VAL A 31 -9.18 -13.75 28.99
CA VAL A 31 -8.05 -14.61 28.62
C VAL A 31 -7.01 -13.85 27.81
N ALA A 32 -7.44 -13.05 26.83
CA ALA A 32 -6.55 -12.26 25.99
C ALA A 32 -5.63 -11.32 26.79
N THR A 33 -6.06 -10.86 27.97
CA THR A 33 -5.24 -9.96 28.80
C THR A 33 -3.89 -10.53 29.22
N LEU A 34 -3.78 -11.85 29.37
CA LEU A 34 -2.55 -12.54 29.79
C LEU A 34 -1.45 -12.45 28.71
N PRO A 35 -1.64 -12.96 27.48
CA PRO A 35 -0.66 -12.86 26.41
C PRO A 35 -0.47 -11.42 25.90
N VAL A 36 -1.51 -10.57 25.93
CA VAL A 36 -1.37 -9.15 25.56
C VAL A 36 -0.39 -8.46 26.50
N TYR A 37 -0.59 -8.58 27.81
CA TYR A 37 0.28 -7.93 28.78
C TYR A 37 1.73 -8.42 28.62
N LEU A 38 1.93 -9.74 28.59
CA LEU A 38 3.27 -10.33 28.48
C LEU A 38 4.02 -9.86 27.23
N ASN A 39 3.36 -9.85 26.06
CA ASN A 39 4.00 -9.44 24.81
C ASN A 39 4.19 -7.92 24.73
N ALA A 40 3.31 -7.13 25.34
CA ALA A 40 3.40 -5.67 25.38
C ALA A 40 4.64 -5.18 26.17
N LEU A 41 5.15 -5.96 27.13
CA LEU A 41 6.38 -5.64 27.87
C LEU A 41 7.62 -5.48 26.99
N THR A 42 7.59 -5.98 25.74
CA THR A 42 8.68 -5.78 24.78
C THR A 42 8.75 -4.36 24.20
N GLY A 43 7.71 -3.54 24.39
CA GLY A 43 7.60 -2.20 23.81
C GLY A 43 7.38 -2.18 22.29
N LYS A 44 7.22 -3.33 21.64
CA LYS A 44 7.03 -3.46 20.19
C LYS A 44 5.57 -3.31 19.73
N GLY A 45 4.64 -3.19 20.68
CA GLY A 45 3.19 -3.06 20.45
C GLY A 45 2.48 -4.40 20.25
N VAL A 46 1.24 -4.49 20.73
CA VAL A 46 0.34 -5.63 20.54
C VAL A 46 -0.97 -5.16 19.91
N HIS A 47 -1.39 -5.79 18.82
CA HIS A 47 -2.67 -5.51 18.18
C HIS A 47 -3.73 -6.49 18.68
N VAL A 48 -4.87 -5.98 19.16
CA VAL A 48 -6.05 -6.78 19.52
C VAL A 48 -7.13 -6.49 18.50
N ILE A 49 -7.41 -7.48 17.66
CA ILE A 49 -8.30 -7.39 16.50
C ILE A 49 -9.65 -7.98 16.88
N THR A 50 -10.71 -7.22 16.64
CA THR A 50 -12.10 -7.63 16.86
C THR A 50 -12.90 -7.48 15.56
N VAL A 51 -14.10 -8.04 15.52
CA VAL A 51 -14.96 -8.02 14.32
C VAL A 51 -15.62 -6.67 14.04
N ASN A 52 -15.72 -5.77 15.02
CA ASN A 52 -16.33 -4.45 14.82
C ASN A 52 -15.86 -3.37 15.82
N ASP A 53 -16.04 -2.11 15.44
CA ASP A 53 -15.62 -0.94 16.20
C ASP A 53 -16.26 -0.85 17.60
N TYR A 54 -17.50 -1.37 17.75
CA TYR A 54 -18.17 -1.38 19.04
C TYR A 54 -17.44 -2.30 20.04
N LEU A 55 -17.09 -3.52 19.63
CA LEU A 55 -16.34 -4.46 20.46
C LEU A 55 -14.93 -3.93 20.74
N ALA A 56 -14.23 -3.42 19.73
CA ALA A 56 -12.92 -2.79 19.91
C ALA A 56 -12.97 -1.69 20.97
N ARG A 57 -13.94 -0.78 20.88
CA ARG A 57 -14.12 0.31 21.84
C ARG A 57 -14.43 -0.21 23.24
N ARG A 58 -15.45 -1.05 23.36
CA ARG A 58 -15.89 -1.64 24.65
C ARG A 58 -14.72 -2.33 25.36
N ASP A 59 -13.97 -3.16 24.64
CA ASP A 59 -12.91 -3.97 25.23
C ASP A 59 -11.66 -3.14 25.54
N SER A 60 -11.33 -2.14 24.70
CA SER A 60 -10.27 -1.18 25.00
C SER A 60 -10.56 -0.36 26.26
N GLU A 61 -11.81 0.02 26.50
CA GLU A 61 -12.21 0.77 27.70
C GLU A 61 -12.28 -0.13 28.94
N TRP A 62 -12.80 -1.35 28.78
CA TRP A 62 -12.99 -2.27 29.89
C TRP A 62 -11.67 -2.92 30.33
N MET A 63 -10.97 -3.60 29.42
CA MET A 63 -9.68 -4.22 29.71
C MET A 63 -8.56 -3.19 29.83
N GLY A 64 -8.69 -2.03 29.18
CA GLY A 64 -7.71 -0.95 29.33
C GLY A 64 -7.62 -0.37 30.74
N LYS A 65 -8.61 -0.59 31.62
CA LYS A 65 -8.46 -0.29 33.05
C LYS A 65 -7.38 -1.15 33.69
N LEU A 66 -7.33 -2.44 33.35
CA LEU A 66 -6.31 -3.38 33.84
C LEU A 66 -4.93 -3.03 33.29
N TYR A 67 -4.81 -2.82 31.97
CA TYR A 67 -3.52 -2.49 31.36
C TYR A 67 -2.94 -1.19 31.90
N ARG A 68 -3.76 -0.13 32.02
CA ARG A 68 -3.32 1.16 32.60
C ARG A 68 -2.92 1.04 34.06
N TRP A 69 -3.65 0.24 34.84
CA TRP A 69 -3.26 -0.05 36.22
C TRP A 69 -1.91 -0.75 36.33
N LEU A 70 -1.57 -1.60 35.36
CA LEU A 70 -0.25 -2.25 35.22
C LEU A 70 0.81 -1.38 34.54
N GLY A 71 0.51 -0.12 34.21
CA GLY A 71 1.47 0.82 33.61
C GLY A 71 1.59 0.77 32.09
N LEU A 72 0.70 0.05 31.39
CA LEU A 72 0.67 0.03 29.92
C LEU A 72 -0.30 1.07 29.34
N SER A 73 0.08 1.63 28.19
CA SER A 73 -0.77 2.50 27.38
C SER A 73 -1.69 1.70 26.46
N VAL A 74 -2.87 2.26 26.17
CA VAL A 74 -3.90 1.60 25.35
C VAL A 74 -4.42 2.57 24.29
N GLY A 75 -4.29 2.17 23.03
CA GLY A 75 -4.81 2.87 21.86
C GLY A 75 -6.04 2.18 21.28
N LEU A 76 -6.86 2.96 20.56
CA LEU A 76 -8.05 2.48 19.86
C LEU A 76 -8.04 3.01 18.43
N ILE A 77 -8.16 2.09 17.47
CA ILE A 77 -8.34 2.36 16.05
C ILE A 77 -9.77 2.02 15.67
N VAL A 78 -10.50 3.02 15.18
CA VAL A 78 -11.90 2.92 14.74
C VAL A 78 -12.08 3.82 13.52
N ASN A 79 -13.22 3.69 12.84
CA ASN A 79 -13.53 4.57 11.74
C ASN A 79 -13.66 6.05 12.19
N GLY A 80 -13.28 6.98 11.32
CA GLY A 80 -13.47 8.42 11.53
C GLY A 80 -12.40 9.15 12.37
N ILE A 81 -11.36 8.46 12.86
CA ILE A 81 -10.22 9.12 13.52
C ILE A 81 -9.16 9.58 12.52
N ASP A 82 -8.53 10.72 12.82
CA ASP A 82 -7.53 11.34 11.94
C ASP A 82 -6.15 10.62 12.01
N PRO A 83 -5.24 10.86 11.03
CA PRO A 83 -3.93 10.19 11.01
C PRO A 83 -3.06 10.44 12.24
N ARG A 84 -3.14 11.60 12.89
CA ARG A 84 -2.37 11.89 14.12
C ARG A 84 -2.89 11.06 15.28
N GLN A 85 -4.21 10.93 15.40
CA GLN A 85 -4.85 10.06 16.39
C GLN A 85 -4.48 8.59 16.15
N ARG A 86 -4.48 8.13 14.89
CA ARG A 86 -4.03 6.77 14.55
C ARG A 86 -2.59 6.53 14.97
N LYS A 87 -1.68 7.44 14.61
CA LYS A 87 -0.27 7.35 14.97
C LYS A 87 -0.06 7.28 16.48
N ALA A 88 -0.81 8.06 17.26
CA ALA A 88 -0.78 7.99 18.72
C ALA A 88 -1.34 6.65 19.26
N ALA A 89 -2.40 6.12 18.66
CA ALA A 89 -2.98 4.83 19.05
C ALA A 89 -2.05 3.65 18.74
N TYR A 90 -1.38 3.63 17.58
CA TYR A 90 -0.36 2.63 17.26
C TYR A 90 0.89 2.76 18.13
N ALA A 91 1.22 3.96 18.61
CA ALA A 91 2.33 4.17 19.54
C ALA A 91 2.06 3.60 20.96
N SER A 92 0.81 3.21 21.27
CA SER A 92 0.46 2.60 22.55
C SER A 92 0.90 1.14 22.63
N ASP A 93 1.22 0.66 23.84
CA ASP A 93 1.68 -0.71 24.10
C ASP A 93 0.67 -1.77 23.64
N VAL A 94 -0.61 -1.45 23.78
CA VAL A 94 -1.73 -2.26 23.27
C VAL A 94 -2.60 -1.39 22.37
N THR A 95 -2.93 -1.88 21.17
CA THR A 95 -3.81 -1.18 20.23
C THR A 95 -5.00 -2.08 19.90
N TYR A 96 -6.20 -1.63 20.23
CA TYR A 96 -7.45 -2.28 19.83
C TYR A 96 -7.93 -1.75 18.48
N GLY A 97 -8.55 -2.59 17.66
CA GLY A 97 -9.18 -2.18 16.42
C GLY A 97 -9.87 -3.32 15.69
N THR A 98 -10.24 -3.06 14.44
CA THR A 98 -10.82 -4.06 13.54
C THR A 98 -9.82 -4.47 12.46
N ASN A 99 -10.00 -5.67 11.91
CA ASN A 99 -9.17 -6.18 10.82
C ASN A 99 -9.13 -5.22 9.62
N ASN A 100 -10.29 -4.63 9.26
CA ASN A 100 -10.40 -3.67 8.17
C ASN A 100 -9.56 -2.42 8.42
N GLU A 101 -9.65 -1.83 9.61
CA GLU A 101 -8.91 -0.60 9.92
C GLU A 101 -7.39 -0.85 9.97
N PHE A 102 -6.94 -1.94 10.61
CA PHE A 102 -5.53 -2.34 10.60
C PHE A 102 -5.02 -2.60 9.17
N GLY A 103 -5.82 -3.28 8.34
CA GLY A 103 -5.46 -3.60 6.97
C GLY A 103 -5.41 -2.38 6.06
N PHE A 104 -6.39 -1.48 6.13
CA PHE A 104 -6.37 -0.24 5.35
C PHE A 104 -5.29 0.74 5.82
N ASP A 105 -4.96 0.79 7.11
CA ASP A 105 -3.81 1.55 7.59
C ASP A 105 -2.50 1.00 7.03
N TYR A 106 -2.35 -0.34 6.98
CA TYR A 106 -1.19 -0.96 6.35
C TYR A 106 -1.10 -0.59 4.86
N LEU A 107 -2.20 -0.66 4.11
CA LEU A 107 -2.21 -0.28 2.70
C LEU A 107 -1.91 1.21 2.51
N ARG A 108 -2.48 2.10 3.32
CA ARG A 108 -2.21 3.54 3.28
C ARG A 108 -0.75 3.87 3.59
N ASP A 109 -0.16 3.20 4.59
CA ASP A 109 1.24 3.38 4.96
C ASP A 109 2.21 2.94 3.84
N ASN A 110 1.79 2.07 2.92
CA ASN A 110 2.58 1.70 1.74
C ASN A 110 2.36 2.62 0.53
N MET A 111 1.49 3.62 0.63
CA MET A 111 1.23 4.62 -0.41
C MET A 111 1.69 6.03 -0.03
N VAL A 112 2.12 6.27 1.22
CA VAL A 112 2.63 7.59 1.62
C VAL A 112 3.97 7.89 0.97
N VAL A 113 4.22 9.18 0.69
CA VAL A 113 5.47 9.64 0.06
C VAL A 113 6.61 9.69 1.09
N TYR A 114 6.29 10.10 2.32
CA TYR A 114 7.28 10.30 3.37
C TYR A 114 7.02 9.37 4.55
N LYS A 115 8.10 8.80 5.11
CA LYS A 115 8.04 7.83 6.22
C LYS A 115 7.36 8.40 7.48
N ASP A 116 7.47 9.70 7.72
CA ASP A 116 6.84 10.36 8.87
C ASP A 116 5.31 10.44 8.77
N GLN A 117 4.75 10.23 7.58
CA GLN A 117 3.30 10.15 7.35
C GLN A 117 2.72 8.78 7.69
N MET A 118 3.56 7.76 7.88
CA MET A 118 3.11 6.43 8.32
C MET A 118 2.49 6.50 9.72
N VAL A 119 1.42 5.72 9.93
CA VAL A 119 0.72 5.66 11.22
C VAL A 119 1.08 4.40 12.03
N GLN A 120 1.38 3.28 11.37
CA GLN A 120 1.76 2.03 12.04
C GLN A 120 3.24 2.04 12.44
N ARG A 121 3.61 1.18 13.40
CA ARG A 121 4.99 1.04 13.90
C ARG A 121 5.58 -0.38 13.79
N GLY A 122 4.95 -1.26 13.00
CA GLY A 122 5.34 -2.66 12.78
C GLY A 122 4.25 -3.66 13.18
N HIS A 123 4.46 -4.95 12.89
CA HIS A 123 3.50 -6.03 13.12
C HIS A 123 4.11 -7.12 14.03
N TYR A 124 4.25 -6.81 15.32
CA TYR A 124 4.96 -7.69 16.27
C TYR A 124 4.11 -8.88 16.73
N TYR A 125 2.92 -8.62 17.27
CA TYR A 125 2.03 -9.66 17.80
C TYR A 125 0.58 -9.21 17.66
N ALA A 126 -0.28 -10.12 17.23
CA ALA A 126 -1.71 -9.87 17.05
C ALA A 126 -2.52 -10.97 17.74
N ILE A 127 -3.56 -10.57 18.47
CA ILE A 127 -4.61 -11.46 18.93
C ILE A 127 -5.86 -11.17 18.12
N VAL A 128 -6.38 -12.19 17.48
CA VAL A 128 -7.61 -12.12 16.68
C VAL A 128 -8.74 -12.74 17.49
N ASP A 129 -9.70 -11.93 17.92
CA ASP A 129 -10.96 -12.41 18.49
C ASP A 129 -11.91 -12.82 17.36
N GLU A 130 -12.67 -13.89 17.58
CA GLU A 130 -13.50 -14.55 16.54
C GLU A 130 -12.72 -14.82 15.24
N VAL A 131 -11.64 -15.60 15.38
CA VAL A 131 -10.68 -15.91 14.30
C VAL A 131 -11.32 -16.58 13.08
N ASP A 132 -12.39 -17.34 13.27
CA ASP A 132 -13.17 -17.96 12.19
C ASP A 132 -13.85 -16.90 11.33
N SER A 133 -14.53 -15.94 11.96
CA SER A 133 -15.20 -14.84 11.26
C SER A 133 -14.19 -14.01 10.45
N ILE A 134 -13.03 -13.69 11.04
CA ILE A 134 -12.05 -12.78 10.42
C ILE A 134 -11.18 -13.50 9.38
N LEU A 135 -10.58 -14.65 9.71
CA LEU A 135 -9.61 -15.32 8.84
C LEU A 135 -10.22 -16.32 7.86
N ILE A 136 -11.51 -16.64 8.00
CA ILE A 136 -12.22 -17.52 7.06
C ILE A 136 -13.30 -16.74 6.30
N ASP A 137 -14.28 -16.17 7.00
CA ASP A 137 -15.44 -15.60 6.34
C ASP A 137 -15.14 -14.27 5.64
N GLU A 138 -14.43 -13.37 6.31
CA GLU A 138 -14.06 -12.06 5.78
C GLU A 138 -12.86 -12.12 4.81
N ALA A 139 -11.97 -13.10 4.98
CA ALA A 139 -10.79 -13.28 4.14
C ALA A 139 -11.09 -13.64 2.67
N ARG A 140 -12.36 -13.88 2.33
CA ARG A 140 -12.81 -14.17 0.95
C ARG A 140 -12.69 -12.97 0.00
N THR A 141 -12.69 -11.75 0.52
CA THR A 141 -12.62 -10.53 -0.28
C THR A 141 -11.36 -9.74 0.10
N PRO A 142 -10.50 -9.37 -0.86
CA PRO A 142 -9.30 -8.58 -0.55
C PRO A 142 -9.65 -7.14 -0.15
N LEU A 143 -8.78 -6.53 0.64
CA LEU A 143 -8.81 -5.09 0.91
C LEU A 143 -8.23 -4.33 -0.29
N ILE A 144 -9.02 -3.44 -0.89
CA ILE A 144 -8.65 -2.69 -2.09
C ILE A 144 -8.80 -1.19 -1.81
N ILE A 145 -7.76 -0.42 -2.13
CA ILE A 145 -7.87 1.04 -2.25
C ILE A 145 -7.89 1.38 -3.74
N SER A 146 -9.02 1.88 -4.22
CA SER A 146 -9.15 2.38 -5.58
C SER A 146 -8.91 3.89 -5.61
N GLY A 147 -8.00 4.33 -6.47
CA GLY A 147 -7.88 5.73 -6.88
C GLY A 147 -8.59 5.95 -8.21
N LYS A 148 -9.05 7.18 -8.46
CA LYS A 148 -9.34 7.57 -9.84
C LYS A 148 -8.02 7.55 -10.61
N GLY A 149 -7.97 6.88 -11.76
CA GLY A 149 -6.84 7.02 -12.67
C GLY A 149 -6.68 8.49 -13.08
N GLU A 150 -5.46 8.92 -13.39
CA GLU A 150 -5.24 10.23 -13.97
C GLU A 150 -6.05 10.34 -15.27
N ASP A 151 -6.84 11.41 -15.40
CA ASP A 151 -7.58 11.73 -16.64
C ASP A 151 -6.58 12.20 -17.72
N SER A 152 -5.75 11.30 -18.23
CA SER A 152 -4.75 11.57 -19.27
C SER A 152 -5.32 11.44 -20.70
N SER A 153 -6.65 11.36 -20.83
CA SER A 153 -7.35 11.17 -22.12
C SER A 153 -6.96 12.24 -23.16
N SER A 154 -6.82 13.50 -22.75
CA SER A 154 -6.40 14.58 -23.63
C SER A 154 -4.96 14.44 -24.10
N LEU A 155 -4.05 13.98 -23.22
CA LEU A 155 -2.64 13.82 -23.55
C LEU A 155 -2.43 12.65 -24.51
N TYR A 156 -3.18 11.55 -24.34
CA TYR A 156 -3.19 10.44 -25.28
C TYR A 156 -3.64 10.87 -26.68
N GLN A 157 -4.71 11.67 -26.77
CA GLN A 157 -5.19 12.18 -28.06
C GLN A 157 -4.15 13.09 -28.75
N GLN A 158 -3.49 13.96 -27.97
CA GLN A 158 -2.44 14.84 -28.49
C GLN A 158 -1.20 14.05 -28.92
N ALA A 159 -0.80 13.03 -28.16
CA ALA A 159 0.33 12.17 -28.49
C ALA A 159 0.05 11.32 -29.75
N ASP A 160 -1.15 10.77 -29.91
CA ASP A 160 -1.55 10.05 -31.15
C ASP A 160 -1.58 11.01 -32.36
N ALA A 161 -2.18 12.19 -32.20
CA ALA A 161 -2.19 13.20 -33.26
C ALA A 161 -0.77 13.59 -33.68
N PHE A 162 0.12 13.83 -32.70
CA PHE A 162 1.53 14.12 -32.94
C PHE A 162 2.25 12.97 -33.64
N ALA A 163 2.12 11.74 -33.15
CA ALA A 163 2.79 10.56 -33.72
C ALA A 163 2.44 10.37 -35.20
N ARG A 164 1.19 10.68 -35.61
CA ARG A 164 0.76 10.63 -37.03
C ARG A 164 1.39 11.71 -37.91
N THR A 165 1.91 12.79 -37.33
CA THR A 165 2.63 13.84 -38.09
C THR A 165 4.09 13.48 -38.35
N LEU A 166 4.63 12.49 -37.65
CA LEU A 166 6.03 12.12 -37.73
C LEU A 166 6.31 11.21 -38.93
N LYS A 167 7.43 11.48 -39.61
CA LYS A 167 7.94 10.67 -40.71
C LYS A 167 8.72 9.47 -40.16
N MET A 168 8.30 8.27 -40.54
CA MET A 168 8.98 7.03 -40.18
C MET A 168 10.22 6.77 -41.05
N SER A 169 11.33 6.37 -40.43
CA SER A 169 12.44 5.70 -41.11
C SER A 169 12.52 4.24 -40.68
N LYS A 170 12.51 3.31 -41.65
CA LYS A 170 12.71 1.88 -41.39
C LYS A 170 14.17 1.52 -41.59
N VAL A 171 14.77 0.88 -40.59
CA VAL A 171 16.13 0.33 -40.67
C VAL A 171 16.06 -1.15 -40.31
N VAL A 172 16.52 -2.01 -41.21
CA VAL A 172 16.42 -3.49 -41.06
C VAL A 172 17.59 -4.05 -40.24
N GLU A 173 18.74 -3.37 -40.21
CA GLU A 173 19.90 -3.70 -39.38
C GLU A 173 20.58 -2.42 -38.88
N LEU A 174 20.65 -2.26 -37.55
CA LEU A 174 21.54 -1.31 -36.88
C LEU A 174 22.80 -2.09 -36.49
N ASP A 175 23.85 -2.03 -37.31
CA ASP A 175 25.17 -2.51 -36.89
C ASP A 175 25.74 -1.52 -35.86
N GLU A 176 26.19 -2.03 -34.72
CA GLU A 176 26.60 -1.26 -33.51
C GLU A 176 27.81 -0.32 -33.69
N LYS A 177 28.28 -0.06 -34.93
CA LYS A 177 29.60 0.56 -35.18
C LYS A 177 29.69 1.65 -36.25
N GLU A 178 28.60 2.12 -36.83
CA GLU A 178 28.66 3.29 -37.72
C GLU A 178 27.91 4.48 -37.12
N GLU A 179 28.54 5.64 -37.21
CA GLU A 179 28.11 6.92 -36.62
C GLU A 179 26.63 7.18 -36.90
N GLN A 180 25.86 7.29 -35.82
CA GLN A 180 24.39 7.35 -35.80
C GLN A 180 23.77 8.60 -36.46
N ASP A 181 24.58 9.53 -37.00
CA ASP A 181 24.15 10.90 -37.26
C ASP A 181 23.88 11.26 -38.73
N GLU A 182 24.33 10.49 -39.74
CA GLU A 182 24.33 11.03 -41.11
C GLU A 182 23.25 10.50 -42.08
N GLN A 183 22.50 9.42 -41.80
CA GLN A 183 21.55 8.88 -42.80
C GLN A 183 20.24 8.31 -42.24
N VAL A 184 19.57 9.02 -41.33
CA VAL A 184 18.16 8.71 -40.99
C VAL A 184 17.26 9.88 -41.41
N ASP A 185 16.68 9.78 -42.61
CA ASP A 185 15.70 10.74 -43.15
C ASP A 185 14.29 10.51 -42.55
N GLY A 186 14.18 10.67 -41.23
CA GLY A 186 12.93 10.52 -40.50
C GLY A 186 12.99 11.01 -39.05
N ASP A 187 11.81 11.17 -38.49
CA ASP A 187 11.58 11.69 -37.14
C ASP A 187 11.65 10.59 -36.07
N TYR A 188 11.50 9.32 -36.47
CA TYR A 188 11.75 8.17 -35.61
C TYR A 188 12.20 6.95 -36.42
N VAL A 189 12.97 6.09 -35.77
CA VAL A 189 13.48 4.84 -36.31
C VAL A 189 12.70 3.68 -35.72
N VAL A 190 12.30 2.73 -36.57
CA VAL A 190 11.73 1.46 -36.16
C VAL A 190 12.76 0.36 -36.36
N ASP A 191 13.05 -0.38 -35.29
CA ASP A 191 13.80 -1.62 -35.32
C ASP A 191 12.80 -2.79 -35.32
N GLU A 192 12.66 -3.47 -36.46
CA GLU A 192 11.69 -4.57 -36.63
C GLU A 192 12.11 -5.84 -35.87
N LYS A 193 13.42 -6.04 -35.62
CA LYS A 193 13.95 -7.20 -34.89
C LYS A 193 13.66 -7.09 -33.40
N HIS A 194 13.88 -5.90 -32.84
CA HIS A 194 13.66 -5.61 -31.42
C HIS A 194 12.25 -5.08 -31.12
N LYS A 195 11.44 -4.79 -32.14
CA LYS A 195 10.09 -4.21 -32.04
C LYS A 195 10.07 -2.93 -31.19
N THR A 196 11.07 -2.09 -31.42
CA THR A 196 11.25 -0.80 -30.74
C THR A 196 11.13 0.32 -31.75
N ALA A 197 10.56 1.44 -31.30
CA ALA A 197 10.54 2.69 -32.06
C ALA A 197 11.16 3.78 -31.20
N THR A 198 12.13 4.51 -31.76
CA THR A 198 12.92 5.52 -31.04
C THR A 198 12.93 6.81 -31.83
N LEU A 199 12.65 7.94 -31.18
CA LEU A 199 12.75 9.28 -31.79
C LEU A 199 14.20 9.58 -32.19
N THR A 200 14.38 10.22 -33.35
CA THR A 200 15.66 10.82 -33.75
C THR A 200 15.78 12.24 -33.16
N GLU A 201 16.94 12.89 -33.29
CA GLU A 201 17.09 14.29 -32.87
C GLU A 201 16.06 15.23 -33.54
N SER A 202 15.73 14.97 -34.81
CA SER A 202 14.72 15.76 -35.53
C SER A 202 13.33 15.55 -34.96
N GLY A 203 12.99 14.31 -34.58
CA GLY A 203 11.73 13.98 -33.89
C GLY A 203 11.62 14.60 -32.50
N ILE A 204 12.71 14.62 -31.74
CA ILE A 204 12.77 15.27 -30.42
C ILE A 204 12.49 16.77 -30.56
N LYS A 205 13.17 17.47 -31.49
CA LYS A 205 12.94 18.91 -31.73
C LYS A 205 11.50 19.20 -32.17
N LYS A 206 10.90 18.33 -32.98
CA LYS A 206 9.49 18.45 -33.37
C LYS A 206 8.55 18.25 -32.18
N ALA A 207 8.84 17.30 -31.29
CA ALA A 207 8.06 17.08 -30.08
C ALA A 207 8.14 18.30 -29.14
N GLU A 208 9.34 18.83 -28.92
CA GLU A 208 9.58 20.04 -28.12
C GLU A 208 8.79 21.23 -28.66
N ALA A 209 8.81 21.44 -29.98
CA ALA A 209 8.04 22.49 -30.62
C ALA A 209 6.51 22.27 -30.54
N TYR A 210 6.03 21.05 -30.74
CA TYR A 210 4.59 20.71 -30.75
C TYR A 210 3.96 20.83 -29.37
N PHE A 211 4.65 20.37 -28.33
CA PHE A 211 4.17 20.40 -26.95
C PHE A 211 4.64 21.64 -26.17
N HIS A 212 5.37 22.54 -26.81
CA HIS A 212 5.90 23.78 -26.23
C HIS A 212 6.75 23.53 -24.98
N VAL A 213 7.66 22.54 -25.05
CA VAL A 213 8.61 22.21 -23.98
C VAL A 213 10.03 22.47 -24.44
N GLU A 214 10.88 23.01 -23.56
CA GLU A 214 12.28 23.36 -23.91
C GLU A 214 13.19 22.13 -24.02
N ASN A 215 12.93 21.11 -23.20
CA ASN A 215 13.69 19.86 -23.21
C ASN A 215 12.76 18.69 -22.89
N LEU A 216 12.57 17.78 -23.85
CA LEU A 216 11.71 16.61 -23.67
C LEU A 216 12.29 15.62 -22.62
N SER A 217 13.59 15.67 -22.38
CA SER A 217 14.31 14.75 -21.47
C SER A 217 14.32 15.20 -20.01
N ASP A 218 13.77 16.38 -19.71
CA ASP A 218 13.67 16.85 -18.33
C ASP A 218 12.72 15.97 -17.49
N GLY A 219 13.02 15.81 -16.19
CA GLY A 219 12.23 14.99 -15.28
C GLY A 219 10.75 15.40 -15.19
N ALA A 220 10.44 16.69 -15.41
CA ALA A 220 9.07 17.20 -15.46
C ALA A 220 8.27 16.70 -16.67
N ASN A 221 8.95 16.31 -17.76
CA ASN A 221 8.35 15.88 -19.02
C ASN A 221 8.38 14.36 -19.23
N MET A 222 8.80 13.59 -18.22
CA MET A 222 8.88 12.12 -18.30
C MET A 222 7.56 11.47 -18.72
N THR A 223 6.43 11.94 -18.16
CA THR A 223 5.10 11.43 -18.51
C THR A 223 4.78 11.69 -19.98
N LEU A 224 5.04 12.91 -20.46
CA LEU A 224 4.83 13.30 -21.86
C LEU A 224 5.70 12.46 -22.81
N SER A 225 7.00 12.34 -22.52
CA SER A 225 7.93 11.52 -23.30
C SER A 225 7.48 10.06 -23.37
N HIS A 226 7.00 9.50 -22.25
CA HIS A 226 6.43 8.16 -22.22
C HIS A 226 5.22 8.02 -23.16
N HIS A 227 4.27 8.96 -23.11
CA HIS A 227 3.08 8.93 -23.97
C HIS A 227 3.42 9.05 -25.46
N ILE A 228 4.37 9.91 -25.83
CA ILE A 228 4.84 10.04 -27.22
C ILE A 228 5.44 8.72 -27.71
N ASN A 229 6.32 8.10 -26.93
CA ASN A 229 6.93 6.82 -27.28
C ASN A 229 5.89 5.69 -27.42
N GLN A 230 4.87 5.65 -26.55
CA GLN A 230 3.76 4.69 -26.69
C GLN A 230 2.93 4.96 -27.95
N ALA A 231 2.66 6.22 -28.27
CA ALA A 231 1.89 6.59 -29.47
C ALA A 231 2.63 6.21 -30.75
N ILE A 232 3.95 6.47 -30.84
CA ILE A 232 4.78 6.07 -31.98
C ILE A 232 4.75 4.54 -32.13
N LYS A 233 4.94 3.80 -31.03
CA LYS A 233 4.88 2.34 -31.04
C LYS A 233 3.52 1.78 -31.47
N ALA A 234 2.43 2.51 -31.24
CA ALA A 234 1.08 2.08 -31.63
C ALA A 234 0.76 2.33 -33.11
N VAL A 235 1.47 3.27 -33.76
CA VAL A 235 1.29 3.60 -35.19
C VAL A 235 2.06 2.65 -36.12
N VAL A 236 3.08 1.96 -35.59
CA VAL A 236 3.95 1.00 -36.28
C VAL A 236 3.37 -0.40 -36.25
#